data_AF-A0A9J6Q3I8-F1
#
_entry.id   AF-A0A9J6Q3I8-F1
#
_cell.length_a   1.000
_cell.length_b   1.000
_cell.length_c   1.000
_cell.angle_alpha   90.00
_cell.angle_beta   90.00
_cell.angle_gamma   90.00
#
_symmetry.space_group_name_H-M   'P 1'
#
loop_
_entity.id
_entity.type
_entity.pdbx_description
1 polymer ?
#
loop_
_entity_poly.entity_id
_entity_poly.type
_entity_poly.pdbx_seq_one_letter_code
_entity_poly.pdbx_strand_id
1 'polypeptide(L)'
;PGIEAGRETPAKRWHGLAETLDSSPRLDPLRVALSAPGLDSRGCPASFGVPAAVVCRYLRRHGIAPLRTGDYRFLLLFPQGARAEHAQPLVDRLCEFKRRHDDDAPLKQVLPELLDSSPLYRYIGLRELCAMIHEASLRLH
;
A
#
# COMPACT_ATOMS: atom_id res chain seq x y z
N PRO A 1 25.29 -24.54 3.80
CA PRO A 1 25.91 -23.86 2.63
C PRO A 1 25.05 -22.65 2.23
N GLY A 2 25.68 -21.48 2.17
CA GLY A 2 25.05 -20.17 2.41
C GLY A 2 23.93 -19.77 1.46
N ILE A 3 22.93 -19.08 2.02
CA ILE A 3 21.97 -18.29 1.26
C ILE A 3 22.72 -17.05 0.77
N GLU A 4 23.07 -17.00 -0.52
CA GLU A 4 23.58 -15.79 -1.15
C GLU A 4 22.46 -14.75 -1.24
N ALA A 5 22.64 -13.65 -0.52
CA ALA A 5 21.87 -12.43 -0.72
C ALA A 5 22.17 -11.92 -2.14
N GLY A 6 21.13 -11.83 -2.98
CA GLY A 6 21.27 -11.41 -4.37
C GLY A 6 21.98 -10.05 -4.49
N ARG A 7 23.10 -10.03 -5.23
CA ARG A 7 23.72 -8.79 -5.69
C ARG A 7 22.81 -8.10 -6.69
N GLU A 8 22.49 -6.83 -6.45
CA GLU A 8 21.72 -6.00 -7.38
C GLU A 8 22.64 -5.42 -8.47
N THR A 9 22.24 -5.56 -9.75
CA THR A 9 22.85 -4.87 -10.89
C THR A 9 22.11 -3.56 -11.21
N PRO A 10 22.80 -2.53 -11.74
CA PRO A 10 22.30 -1.15 -11.91
C PRO A 10 21.04 -0.98 -12.81
N ALA A 11 20.54 -2.05 -13.42
CA ALA A 11 19.35 -2.03 -14.28
C ALA A 11 18.00 -2.09 -13.53
N LYS A 12 17.96 -2.29 -12.21
CA LYS A 12 16.71 -2.49 -11.44
C LYS A 12 16.48 -1.37 -10.40
N ARG A 13 16.07 -0.18 -10.86
CA ARG A 13 15.68 0.98 -9.99
C ARG A 13 14.27 0.84 -9.38
N TRP A 14 13.98 -0.26 -8.69
CA TRP A 14 12.68 -0.45 -8.03
C TRP A 14 12.54 0.32 -6.71
N HIS A 15 13.66 0.75 -6.13
CA HIS A 15 13.74 1.44 -4.83
C HIS A 15 13.58 2.96 -4.89
N GLY A 16 13.74 3.58 -6.06
CA GLY A 16 13.68 5.04 -6.21
C GLY A 16 14.80 5.84 -5.52
N LEU A 17 15.90 5.21 -5.11
CA LEU A 17 17.06 5.89 -4.53
C LEU A 17 17.95 6.46 -5.65
N ALA A 18 18.41 7.71 -5.48
CA ALA A 18 19.53 8.24 -6.25
C ALA A 18 20.82 7.55 -5.82
N GLU A 19 21.75 7.30 -6.75
CA GLU A 19 23.02 6.63 -6.46
C GLU A 19 23.86 7.49 -5.53
N THR A 20 23.76 7.23 -4.24
CA THR A 20 24.81 7.59 -3.30
C THR A 20 24.70 6.63 -2.13
N LEU A 21 25.60 5.64 -2.11
CA LEU A 21 26.36 5.14 -0.95
C LEU A 21 26.95 3.77 -1.30
N ASP A 22 28.27 3.64 -1.12
CA ASP A 22 29.11 2.45 -1.32
C ASP A 22 28.75 1.25 -0.41
N SER A 23 27.59 1.31 0.25
CA SER A 23 26.99 0.26 1.03
C SER A 23 25.50 0.22 0.72
N SER A 24 25.11 -0.57 -0.28
CA SER A 24 23.69 -0.81 -0.55
C SER A 24 23.02 -1.28 0.76
N PRO A 25 21.98 -0.58 1.26
CA PRO A 25 21.35 -0.95 2.51
C PRO A 25 20.78 -2.35 2.36
N ARG A 26 21.23 -3.29 3.23
CA ARG A 26 20.62 -4.61 3.29
C ARG A 26 19.18 -4.46 3.75
N LEU A 27 18.24 -4.85 2.89
CA LEU A 27 16.83 -4.93 3.26
C LEU A 27 16.66 -6.02 4.31
N ASP A 28 15.99 -5.67 5.42
CA ASP A 28 15.54 -6.65 6.40
C ASP A 28 14.45 -7.51 5.75
N PRO A 29 14.64 -8.83 5.59
CA PRO A 29 13.69 -9.70 4.90
C PRO A 29 12.33 -9.78 5.61
N LEU A 30 12.24 -9.34 6.87
CA LEU A 30 10.99 -9.29 7.65
C LEU A 30 10.21 -7.99 7.45
N ARG A 31 10.82 -6.98 6.81
CA ARG A 31 10.23 -5.69 6.52
C ARG A 31 9.77 -5.64 5.06
N VAL A 32 8.47 -5.74 4.86
CA VAL A 32 7.87 -5.71 3.52
C VAL A 32 7.24 -4.36 3.28
N ALA A 33 7.80 -3.59 2.34
CA ALA A 33 7.22 -2.34 1.88
C ALA A 33 6.34 -2.59 0.65
N LEU A 34 5.08 -2.18 0.72
CA LEU A 34 4.12 -2.26 -0.38
C LEU A 34 3.89 -0.87 -0.96
N SER A 35 3.86 -0.78 -2.29
CA SER A 35 3.54 0.46 -3.01
C SER A 35 2.19 0.32 -3.68
N ALA A 36 1.28 1.23 -3.36
CA ALA A 36 0.01 1.39 -4.04
C ALA A 36 0.20 2.29 -5.29
N PRO A 37 -0.65 2.17 -6.32
CA PRO A 37 -0.65 3.08 -7.46
C PRO A 37 -0.85 4.53 -7.01
N GLY A 38 -0.25 5.48 -7.71
CA GLY A 38 -0.42 6.92 -7.44
C GLY A 38 0.82 7.77 -7.70
N LEU A 39 1.99 7.14 -7.76
CA LEU A 39 3.24 7.75 -8.20
C LEU A 39 3.81 6.95 -9.38
N ASP A 40 4.43 7.63 -10.33
CA ASP A 40 5.19 7.00 -11.41
C ASP A 40 6.59 6.56 -10.94
N SER A 41 7.38 5.97 -11.86
CA SER A 41 8.75 5.52 -11.58
C SER A 41 9.72 6.63 -11.14
N ARG A 42 9.38 7.91 -11.37
CA ARG A 42 10.16 9.09 -11.00
C ARG A 42 9.66 9.72 -9.70
N GLY A 43 8.60 9.19 -9.11
CA GLY A 43 7.95 9.76 -7.93
C GLY A 43 7.01 10.91 -8.25
N CYS A 44 6.69 11.15 -9.52
CA CYS A 44 5.70 12.15 -9.90
C CYS A 44 4.29 11.57 -9.74
N PRO A 45 3.31 12.38 -9.30
CA PRO A 45 1.94 11.91 -9.19
C PRO A 45 1.35 11.47 -10.53
N ALA A 46 0.66 10.33 -10.53
CA ALA A 46 -0.05 9.80 -11.69
C ALA A 46 -1.47 10.39 -11.80
N SER A 47 -2.18 10.12 -12.89
CA SER A 47 -3.61 10.49 -13.04
C SER A 47 -4.55 9.57 -12.25
N PHE A 48 -4.05 8.42 -11.80
CA PHE A 48 -4.77 7.43 -11.02
C PHE A 48 -3.95 7.08 -9.79
N GLY A 49 -4.61 7.02 -8.64
CA GLY A 49 -3.99 6.66 -7.38
C GLY A 49 -4.94 5.98 -6.41
N VAL A 50 -4.36 5.08 -5.63
CA VAL A 50 -4.98 4.40 -4.49
C VAL A 50 -4.18 4.82 -3.26
N PRO A 51 -4.67 5.79 -2.47
CA PRO A 51 -3.96 6.26 -1.30
C PRO A 51 -3.74 5.14 -0.30
N ALA A 52 -2.50 4.97 0.18
CA ALA A 52 -2.15 3.93 1.13
C ALA A 52 -2.91 4.07 2.45
N ALA A 53 -3.34 5.28 2.83
CA ALA A 53 -4.22 5.49 3.98
C ALA A 53 -5.53 4.69 3.89
N VAL A 54 -6.15 4.59 2.70
CA VAL A 54 -7.38 3.83 2.48
C VAL A 54 -7.12 2.34 2.59
N VAL A 55 -6.06 1.85 1.93
CA VAL A 55 -5.65 0.43 1.98
C VAL A 55 -5.34 0.02 3.42
N CYS A 56 -4.54 0.82 4.14
CA CYS A 56 -4.17 0.55 5.52
C CYS A 56 -5.38 0.56 6.45
N ARG A 57 -6.38 1.41 6.22
CA ARG A 57 -7.62 1.40 7.01
C ARG A 57 -8.40 0.11 6.79
N TYR A 58 -8.53 -0.31 5.53
CA TYR A 58 -9.15 -1.60 5.18
C TYR A 58 -8.41 -2.78 5.83
N LEU A 59 -7.08 -2.83 5.72
CA LEU A 59 -6.28 -3.90 6.32
C LEU A 59 -6.45 -3.96 7.85
N ARG A 60 -6.48 -2.81 8.54
CA ARG A 60 -6.68 -2.76 10.00
C ARG A 60 -8.02 -3.36 10.43
N ARG A 61 -9.08 -3.11 9.66
CA ARG A 61 -10.40 -3.72 9.88
C ARG A 61 -10.35 -5.25 9.79
N HIS A 62 -9.42 -5.79 9.01
CA HIS A 62 -9.20 -7.23 8.84
C HIS A 62 -8.08 -7.79 9.73
N GLY A 63 -7.66 -7.06 10.77
CA GLY A 63 -6.68 -7.52 11.75
C GLY A 63 -5.22 -7.41 11.30
N ILE A 64 -4.95 -6.76 10.16
CA ILE A 64 -3.61 -6.54 9.65
C ILE A 64 -3.23 -5.08 9.91
N ALA A 65 -2.24 -4.85 10.78
CA ALA A 65 -1.82 -3.51 11.16
C ALA A 65 -0.48 -3.13 10.50
N PRO A 66 -0.48 -2.24 9.50
CA PRO A 66 0.75 -1.67 8.95
C PRO A 66 1.53 -0.89 10.01
N LEU A 67 2.85 -1.10 10.03
CA LEU A 67 3.79 -0.43 10.94
C LEU A 67 3.93 1.06 10.61
N ARG A 68 4.00 1.39 9.31
CA ARG A 68 4.10 2.77 8.82
C ARG A 68 3.21 2.94 7.60
N THR A 69 2.60 4.11 7.47
CA THR A 69 1.78 4.50 6.31
C THR A 69 2.28 5.84 5.80
N GLY A 70 2.64 5.92 4.52
CA GLY A 70 2.85 7.16 3.77
C GLY A 70 1.72 7.36 2.76
N ASP A 71 1.93 8.20 1.74
CA ASP A 71 0.87 8.58 0.80
C ASP A 71 0.45 7.42 -0.12
N TYR A 72 1.43 6.75 -0.73
CA TYR A 72 1.22 5.60 -1.63
C TYR A 72 2.09 4.40 -1.26
N ARG A 73 2.68 4.40 -0.05
CA ARG A 73 3.49 3.29 0.45
C ARG A 73 3.15 2.96 1.89
N PHE A 74 3.23 1.69 2.25
CA PHE A 74 3.09 1.25 3.63
C PHE A 74 4.00 0.07 3.94
N LEU A 75 4.34 -0.06 5.22
CA LEU A 75 5.29 -1.04 5.72
C LEU A 75 4.58 -2.06 6.61
N LEU A 76 4.86 -3.34 6.37
CA LEU A 76 4.46 -4.45 7.23
C LEU A 76 5.70 -5.10 7.84
N LEU A 77 5.57 -5.54 9.08
CA LEU A 77 6.60 -6.28 9.80
C LEU A 77 6.09 -7.69 10.07
N PHE A 78 6.82 -8.69 9.58
CA PHE A 78 6.55 -10.09 9.89
C PHE A 78 7.38 -10.56 11.08
N PRO A 79 6.85 -11.45 11.93
CA PRO A 79 7.63 -12.04 13.01
C PRO A 79 8.79 -12.89 12.48
N GLN A 80 9.85 -13.03 13.28
CA GLN A 80 10.96 -13.93 12.94
C GLN A 80 10.44 -15.35 12.76
N GLY A 81 10.92 -16.04 11.73
CA GLY A 81 10.44 -17.37 11.36
C GLY A 81 9.14 -17.38 10.55
N ALA A 82 8.69 -16.23 10.04
CA ALA A 82 7.55 -16.19 9.14
C ALA A 82 7.77 -17.02 7.87
N ARG A 83 6.74 -17.78 7.48
CA ARG A 83 6.68 -18.60 6.26
C ARG A 83 5.71 -17.96 5.28
N ALA A 84 5.76 -18.40 4.02
CA ALA A 84 4.86 -17.90 2.98
C ALA A 84 3.38 -17.99 3.37
N GLU A 85 2.97 -19.05 4.06
CA GLU A 85 1.60 -19.23 4.55
C GLU A 85 1.12 -18.12 5.49
N HIS A 86 2.02 -17.45 6.23
CA HIS A 86 1.65 -16.32 7.09
C HIS A 86 1.34 -15.03 6.32
N ALA A 87 1.81 -14.94 5.07
CA ALA A 87 1.49 -13.83 4.18
C ALA A 87 0.18 -14.06 3.40
N GLN A 88 -0.35 -15.29 3.37
CA GLN A 88 -1.54 -15.62 2.59
C GLN A 88 -2.76 -14.76 2.99
N PRO A 89 -3.09 -14.56 4.28
CA PRO A 89 -4.21 -13.70 4.67
C PRO A 89 -4.05 -12.25 4.20
N LEU A 90 -2.82 -11.73 4.15
CA LEU A 90 -2.54 -10.40 3.61
C LEU A 90 -2.82 -10.36 2.11
N VAL A 91 -2.31 -11.34 1.35
CA VAL A 91 -2.53 -11.44 -0.09
C VAL A 91 -4.02 -11.52 -0.40
N ASP A 92 -4.76 -12.37 0.31
CA ASP A 92 -6.21 -12.53 0.14
C ASP A 92 -6.95 -11.21 0.36
N ARG A 93 -6.58 -10.45 1.40
CA ARG A 93 -7.20 -9.14 1.69
C ARG A 93 -6.82 -8.07 0.68
N LEU A 94 -5.59 -8.06 0.18
CA LEU A 94 -5.21 -7.15 -0.89
C LEU A 94 -5.95 -7.46 -2.20
N CYS A 95 -6.10 -8.74 -2.54
CA CYS A 95 -6.89 -9.17 -3.69
C CYS A 95 -8.38 -8.82 -3.52
N GLU A 96 -8.95 -9.02 -2.34
CA GLU A 96 -10.33 -8.61 -2.05
C GLU A 96 -10.48 -7.09 -2.15
N PHE A 97 -9.58 -6.31 -1.54
CA PHE A 97 -9.58 -4.85 -1.65
C PHE A 97 -9.57 -4.41 -3.11
N LYS A 98 -8.68 -5.00 -3.93
CA LYS A 98 -8.61 -4.70 -5.36
C LYS A 98 -9.95 -4.97 -6.05
N ARG A 99 -10.58 -6.12 -5.84
CA ARG A 99 -11.91 -6.40 -6.43
C ARG A 99 -12.96 -5.39 -6.00
N ARG A 100 -13.03 -5.09 -4.70
CA ARG A 100 -13.96 -4.08 -4.15
C ARG A 100 -13.72 -2.69 -4.74
N HIS A 101 -12.46 -2.35 -5.00
CA HIS A 101 -12.10 -1.09 -5.64
C HIS A 101 -12.49 -1.09 -7.11
N ASP A 102 -12.19 -2.15 -7.84
CA ASP A 102 -12.53 -2.27 -9.26
C ASP A 102 -14.06 -2.24 -9.48
N ASP A 103 -14.83 -2.87 -8.58
CA ASP A 103 -16.30 -2.89 -8.60
C ASP A 103 -16.95 -1.62 -8.02
N ASP A 104 -16.15 -0.68 -7.49
CA ASP A 104 -16.61 0.52 -6.78
C ASP A 104 -17.60 0.21 -5.64
N ALA A 105 -17.27 -0.82 -4.88
CA ALA A 105 -18.14 -1.31 -3.82
C ALA A 105 -18.52 -0.18 -2.85
N PRO A 106 -19.81 -0.09 -2.44
CA PRO A 106 -20.26 0.96 -1.53
C PRO A 106 -19.43 0.99 -0.24
N LEU A 107 -19.06 2.17 0.24
CA LEU A 107 -18.23 2.29 1.46
C LEU A 107 -18.85 1.62 2.68
N LYS A 108 -20.18 1.58 2.79
CA LYS A 108 -20.88 0.84 3.85
C LYS A 108 -20.52 -0.66 3.93
N GLN A 109 -20.08 -1.26 2.83
CA GLN A 109 -19.66 -2.65 2.78
C GLN A 109 -18.17 -2.82 3.08
N VAL A 110 -17.34 -1.83 2.70
CA VAL A 110 -15.88 -1.92 2.76
C VAL A 110 -15.31 -1.28 4.02
N LEU A 111 -15.72 -0.05 4.32
CA LEU A 111 -15.25 0.80 5.42
C LEU A 111 -16.44 1.43 6.16
N PRO A 112 -17.34 0.65 6.80
CA PRO A 112 -18.55 1.19 7.38
C PRO A 112 -18.30 2.21 8.51
N GLU A 113 -17.16 2.14 9.18
CA GLU A 113 -16.78 3.10 10.22
C GLU A 113 -16.56 4.53 9.69
N LEU A 114 -16.42 4.71 8.37
CA LEU A 114 -16.39 6.06 7.79
C LEU A 114 -17.77 6.72 7.79
N LEU A 115 -18.86 5.95 7.83
CA LEU A 115 -20.22 6.50 7.85
C LEU A 115 -20.49 7.30 9.12
N ASP A 116 -19.78 7.02 10.21
CA ASP A 116 -19.88 7.76 11.47
C ASP A 116 -19.19 9.13 11.38
N SER A 117 -18.24 9.28 10.46
CA SER A 117 -17.47 10.53 10.29
C SER A 117 -18.20 11.55 9.42
N SER A 118 -18.96 11.10 8.42
CA SER A 118 -19.76 11.99 7.58
C SER A 118 -20.89 11.24 6.86
N PRO A 119 -22.12 11.80 6.79
CA PRO A 119 -23.21 11.22 6.01
C PRO A 119 -22.90 11.07 4.51
N LEU A 120 -21.98 11.86 3.96
CA LEU A 120 -21.61 11.83 2.55
C LEU A 120 -21.05 10.46 2.14
N TYR A 121 -20.35 9.78 3.05
CA TYR A 121 -19.77 8.45 2.79
C TYR A 121 -20.82 7.34 2.58
N ARG A 122 -22.11 7.62 2.80
CA ARG A 122 -23.21 6.68 2.50
C ARG A 122 -23.46 6.52 1.01
N TYR A 123 -23.08 7.52 0.21
CA TYR A 123 -23.49 7.63 -1.18
C TYR A 123 -22.33 7.45 -2.17
N ILE A 124 -21.12 7.20 -1.69
CA ILE A 124 -19.94 7.01 -2.55
C ILE A 124 -19.38 5.59 -2.45
N GLY A 125 -18.69 5.18 -3.51
CA GLY A 125 -17.98 3.92 -3.58
C GLY A 125 -16.50 4.02 -3.17
N LEU A 126 -15.84 2.86 -3.05
CA LEU A 126 -14.44 2.78 -2.66
C LEU A 126 -13.50 3.44 -3.69
N ARG A 127 -13.77 3.28 -4.98
CA ARG A 127 -12.93 3.86 -6.04
C ARG A 127 -13.07 5.37 -6.05
N GLU A 128 -14.30 5.86 -5.89
CA GLU A 128 -14.60 7.28 -5.79
C GLU A 128 -13.89 7.92 -4.59
N LEU A 129 -13.91 7.27 -3.41
CA LEU A 129 -13.14 7.72 -2.24
C LEU A 129 -11.64 7.82 -2.53
N CYS A 130 -11.05 6.80 -3.16
CA CYS A 130 -9.63 6.82 -3.54
C CYS A 130 -9.32 7.98 -4.49
N ALA A 131 -10.17 8.20 -5.50
CA ALA A 131 -10.02 9.29 -6.45
C ALA A 131 -10.11 10.67 -5.77
N MET A 132 -11.07 10.87 -4.86
CA MET A 132 -11.22 12.12 -4.11
C MET A 132 -9.98 12.44 -3.27
N ILE A 133 -9.45 11.46 -2.55
CA ILE A 133 -8.25 11.65 -1.71
C ILE A 133 -7.00 11.86 -2.59
N HIS A 134 -6.88 11.12 -3.70
CA HIS A 134 -5.78 11.29 -4.65
C HIS A 134 -5.78 12.70 -5.26
N GLU A 135 -6.93 13.16 -5.75
CA GLU A 135 -7.11 14.52 -6.27
C GLU A 135 -6.79 15.60 -5.23
N ALA A 136 -7.23 15.40 -3.97
CA ALA A 136 -6.88 16.31 -2.89
C ALA A 136 -5.36 16.33 -2.62
N SER A 137 -4.69 15.18 -2.68
CA SER A 137 -3.24 15.06 -2.54
C SER A 137 -2.48 15.79 -3.65
N LEU A 138 -3.00 15.77 -4.88
CA LEU A 138 -2.43 16.50 -6.03
C LEU A 138 -2.49 18.03 -5.85
N ARG A 139 -3.53 18.55 -5.19
CA ARG A 139 -3.69 20.00 -4.98
C ARG A 139 -2.81 20.57 -3.87
N LEU A 140 -2.28 19.70 -3.01
CA LEU A 140 -1.44 20.07 -1.88
C LEU A 140 0.06 20.08 -2.22
N HIS A 141 0.43 19.66 -3.44
CA HIS A 141 1.80 19.63 -3.96
C HIS A 141 1.91 20.48 -5.23
#